data_AF-A0A3M8VF40-F1
#
_entry.id   AF-A0A3M8VF40-F1
#
_cell.length_a   1.000
_cell.length_b   1.000
_cell.length_c   1.000
_cell.angle_alpha   90.00
_cell.angle_beta   90.00
_cell.angle_gamma   90.00
#
_symmetry.space_group_name_H-M   'P 1'
#
loop_
_entity.id
_entity.type
_entity.pdbx_description
1 polymer ?
#
loop_
_entity_poly.entity_id
_entity_poly.type
_entity_poly.pdbx_seq_one_letter_code
_entity_poly.pdbx_strand_id
1 'polypeptide(L)'
;AARATLMGGLPQGGGMATIAATPDELAEDLAEHDGHVAIAALNTPGNTVISGPTERVAEISAAWAAKHRKTKTLTVSHAFHSPLMDPILEPFTQAITNLTYHQPTLPLLSNLTGEPADERIATPEYWAQHIRQPVRFHPAITHIAPETGIFLELGPDPVLATATQHTLSHITTGTDRP
;
A
#
# COMPACT_ATOMS: atom_id res chain seq x y z
N ALA A 1 -14.50 11.79 -8.04
CA ALA A 1 -14.84 12.82 -7.03
C ALA A 1 -15.09 12.20 -5.66
N ALA A 2 -16.08 11.29 -5.51
CA ALA A 2 -16.52 10.74 -4.21
C ALA A 2 -15.37 10.28 -3.27
N ARG A 3 -14.42 9.47 -3.77
CA ARG A 3 -13.28 8.99 -2.98
C ARG A 3 -12.50 10.12 -2.30
N ALA A 4 -12.06 11.11 -3.08
CA ALA A 4 -11.25 12.21 -2.58
C ALA A 4 -12.05 13.11 -1.62
N THR A 5 -13.31 13.37 -1.92
CA THR A 5 -14.20 14.18 -1.05
C THR A 5 -14.41 13.51 0.31
N LEU A 6 -14.73 12.21 0.33
CA LEU A 6 -14.95 11.46 1.56
C LEU A 6 -13.65 11.35 2.39
N MET A 7 -12.53 11.03 1.74
CA MET A 7 -11.22 11.00 2.40
C MET A 7 -10.84 12.36 2.97
N GLY A 8 -11.09 13.45 2.24
CA GLY A 8 -10.79 14.81 2.70
C GLY A 8 -11.68 15.29 3.86
N GLY A 9 -12.81 14.63 4.10
CA GLY A 9 -13.71 14.92 5.22
C GLY A 9 -13.43 14.12 6.49
N LEU A 10 -12.42 13.23 6.49
CA LEU A 10 -12.03 12.48 7.68
C LEU A 10 -11.37 13.40 8.72
N PRO A 11 -11.44 13.03 10.01
CA PRO A 11 -10.69 13.73 11.06
C PRO A 11 -9.18 13.71 10.79
N GLN A 12 -8.51 14.79 11.19
CA GLN A 12 -7.04 14.83 11.24
C GLN A 12 -6.50 13.94 12.37
N GLY A 13 -5.18 13.75 12.41
CA GLY A 13 -4.49 12.96 13.43
C GLY A 13 -4.03 11.57 12.96
N GLY A 14 -4.19 11.28 11.67
CA GLY A 14 -3.58 10.13 11.01
C GLY A 14 -2.20 10.46 10.42
N GLY A 15 -1.26 9.53 10.54
CA GLY A 15 0.08 9.64 9.97
C GLY A 15 0.47 8.38 9.20
N MET A 16 1.53 8.51 8.40
CA MET A 16 2.16 7.39 7.70
C MET A 16 3.67 7.51 7.76
N ALA A 17 4.37 6.38 7.82
CA ALA A 17 5.83 6.33 7.81
C ALA A 17 6.33 5.12 7.02
N THR A 18 7.46 5.28 6.34
CA THR A 18 8.23 4.17 5.78
C THR A 18 9.26 3.69 6.81
N ILE A 19 9.39 2.38 6.96
CA ILE A 19 10.37 1.72 7.82
C ILE A 19 11.15 0.73 6.96
N ALA A 20 12.49 0.76 7.08
CA ALA A 20 13.39 -0.21 6.44
C ALA A 20 13.36 -1.56 7.16
N ALA A 21 12.22 -2.24 7.02
CA ALA A 21 11.89 -3.55 7.56
C ALA A 21 10.91 -4.28 6.63
N THR A 22 10.91 -5.61 6.67
CA THR A 22 9.87 -6.44 6.04
C THR A 22 8.57 -6.44 6.87
N PRO A 23 7.44 -6.87 6.29
CA PRO A 23 6.20 -7.07 7.04
C PRO A 23 6.36 -8.03 8.22
N ASP A 24 7.11 -9.13 8.02
CA ASP A 24 7.33 -10.15 9.04
C ASP A 24 8.15 -9.60 10.21
N GLU A 25 9.17 -8.79 9.91
CA GLU A 25 9.98 -8.08 10.90
C GLU A 25 9.13 -7.13 11.77
N LEU A 26 8.06 -6.54 11.22
CA LEU A 26 7.16 -5.59 11.90
C LEU A 26 5.95 -6.26 12.58
N ALA A 27 5.74 -7.56 12.41
CA ALA A 27 4.50 -8.22 12.79
C ALA A 27 4.21 -8.10 14.30
N GLU A 28 5.23 -8.27 15.14
CA GLU A 28 5.11 -8.15 16.60
C GLU A 28 4.76 -6.72 17.01
N ASP A 29 5.50 -5.71 16.52
CA ASP A 29 5.24 -4.31 16.83
C ASP A 29 3.81 -3.91 16.41
N LEU A 30 3.33 -4.35 15.23
CA LEU A 30 1.98 -4.06 14.77
C LEU A 30 0.90 -4.74 15.60
N ALA A 31 1.15 -5.95 16.10
CA ALA A 31 0.21 -6.67 16.96
C ALA A 31 0.03 -5.97 18.32
N GLU A 32 1.09 -5.36 18.87
CA GLU A 32 1.04 -4.60 20.14
C GLU A 32 0.14 -3.36 20.05
N HIS A 33 -0.10 -2.82 18.85
CA HIS A 33 -0.96 -1.66 18.64
C HIS A 33 -2.43 -2.01 18.35
N ASP A 34 -2.86 -3.25 18.62
CA ASP A 34 -4.25 -3.72 18.60
C ASP A 34 -5.00 -3.33 17.31
N GLY A 35 -4.34 -3.52 16.16
CA GLY A 35 -4.90 -3.26 14.84
C GLY A 35 -5.09 -1.79 14.47
N HIS A 36 -4.71 -0.83 15.34
CA HIS A 36 -4.84 0.60 15.04
C HIS A 36 -3.77 1.14 14.09
N VAL A 37 -2.61 0.47 14.00
CA VAL A 37 -1.60 0.72 12.97
C VAL A 37 -1.63 -0.46 12.00
N ALA A 38 -1.65 -0.16 10.71
CA ALA A 38 -1.69 -1.14 9.65
C ALA A 38 -0.57 -0.90 8.64
N ILE A 39 -0.18 -1.97 7.94
CA ILE A 39 0.62 -1.83 6.71
C ILE A 39 -0.24 -1.14 5.66
N ALA A 40 0.26 -0.04 5.13
CA ALA A 40 -0.36 0.73 4.06
C ALA A 40 0.15 0.39 2.67
N ALA A 41 1.44 0.11 2.53
CA ALA A 41 2.02 -0.17 1.24
C ALA A 41 3.34 -0.95 1.34
N LEU A 42 3.53 -1.81 0.34
CA LEU A 42 4.73 -2.59 0.07
C LEU A 42 5.25 -2.16 -1.30
N ASN A 43 6.02 -1.07 -1.33
CA ASN A 43 6.51 -0.46 -2.58
C ASN A 43 7.83 -1.03 -3.06
N THR A 44 8.69 -1.48 -2.15
CA THR A 44 9.98 -2.09 -2.47
C THR A 44 10.31 -3.18 -1.47
N PRO A 45 11.11 -4.20 -1.83
CA PRO A 45 11.60 -5.20 -0.88
C PRO A 45 12.30 -4.54 0.32
N GLY A 46 12.11 -5.13 1.51
CA GLY A 46 12.73 -4.67 2.76
C GLY A 46 12.31 -3.28 3.24
N ASN A 47 11.27 -2.67 2.66
CA ASN A 47 10.71 -1.41 3.15
C ASN A 47 9.19 -1.51 3.22
N THR A 48 8.64 -1.19 4.38
CA THR A 48 7.21 -1.28 4.68
C THR A 48 6.69 0.10 5.04
N VAL A 49 5.57 0.51 4.44
CA VAL A 49 4.84 1.71 4.86
C VAL A 49 3.79 1.32 5.87
N ILE A 50 3.80 1.97 7.04
CA ILE A 50 2.77 1.83 8.06
C ILE A 50 1.90 3.09 8.13
N SER A 51 0.69 2.94 8.64
CA SER A 51 -0.31 4.01 8.75
C SER A 51 -1.23 3.79 9.93
N GLY A 52 -1.64 4.87 10.60
CA GLY A 52 -2.51 4.81 11.77
C GLY A 52 -2.55 6.17 12.48
N PRO A 53 -2.93 6.22 13.78
CA PRO A 53 -2.78 7.42 14.59
C PRO A 53 -1.33 7.92 14.58
N THR A 54 -1.12 9.22 14.41
CA THR A 54 0.22 9.81 14.24
C THR A 54 1.17 9.44 15.38
N GLU A 55 0.70 9.47 16.62
CA GLU A 55 1.51 9.14 17.80
C GLU A 55 2.00 7.69 17.77
N ARG A 56 1.13 6.73 17.45
CA ARG A 56 1.48 5.30 17.37
C ARG A 56 2.43 5.00 16.21
N VAL A 57 2.22 5.64 15.06
CA VAL A 57 3.16 5.53 13.93
C VAL A 57 4.53 6.09 14.31
N ALA A 58 4.58 7.18 15.08
CA ALA A 58 5.83 7.77 15.56
C ALA A 58 6.53 6.87 16.60
N GLU A 59 5.78 6.22 17.49
CA GLU A 59 6.30 5.25 18.48
C GLU A 59 7.02 4.08 17.79
N ILE A 60 6.36 3.39 16.84
CA ILE A 60 6.99 2.31 16.07
C ILE A 60 8.21 2.84 15.31
N SER A 61 8.07 3.99 14.64
CA SER A 61 9.17 4.56 13.86
C SER A 61 10.39 4.91 14.72
N ALA A 62 10.18 5.38 15.96
CA ALA A 62 11.25 5.68 16.90
C ALA A 62 11.93 4.41 17.43
N ALA A 63 11.15 3.37 17.74
CA ALA A 63 11.69 2.07 18.16
C ALA A 63 12.59 1.46 17.09
N TRP A 64 12.19 1.54 15.82
CA TRP A 64 12.99 1.05 14.69
C TRP A 64 14.21 1.94 14.39
N ALA A 65 14.09 3.26 14.56
CA ALA A 65 15.23 4.15 14.46
C ALA A 65 16.29 3.86 15.54
N ALA A 66 15.87 3.54 16.77
CA ALA A 66 16.76 3.14 17.86
C ALA A 66 17.49 1.80 17.55
N LYS A 67 16.91 0.93 16.72
CA LYS A 67 17.54 -0.28 16.17
C LYS A 67 18.44 0.01 14.94
N HIS A 68 18.79 1.27 14.69
CA HIS A 68 19.55 1.75 13.53
C HIS A 68 18.92 1.45 12.16
N ARG A 69 17.60 1.23 12.12
CA ARG A 69 16.86 1.07 10.87
C ARG A 69 16.39 2.43 10.36
N LYS A 70 16.45 2.64 9.05
CA LYS A 70 15.98 3.90 8.44
C LYS A 70 14.47 3.99 8.58
N THR A 71 13.98 5.14 9.04
CA THR A 71 12.56 5.48 9.07
C THR A 71 12.33 6.87 8.47
N LYS A 72 11.16 7.08 7.85
CA LYS A 72 10.81 8.36 7.23
C LYS A 72 9.31 8.61 7.35
N THR A 73 8.93 9.70 8.04
CA THR A 73 7.56 10.20 8.05
C THR A 73 7.17 10.69 6.64
N LEU A 74 5.96 10.33 6.21
CA LEU A 74 5.42 10.76 4.92
C LEU A 74 4.60 12.04 5.08
N THR A 75 4.77 12.98 4.16
CA THR A 75 3.95 14.20 4.10
C THR A 75 2.62 13.88 3.43
N VAL A 76 1.64 13.49 4.23
CA VAL A 76 0.28 13.13 3.79
C VAL A 76 -0.75 13.79 4.71
N SER A 77 -1.98 13.95 4.23
CA SER A 77 -3.06 14.56 5.03
C SER A 77 -3.73 13.59 6.00
N HIS A 78 -3.68 12.28 5.71
CA HIS A 78 -4.37 11.23 6.46
C HIS A 78 -3.58 9.93 6.47
N ALA A 79 -3.94 9.02 7.37
CA ALA A 79 -3.45 7.65 7.41
C ALA A 79 -4.19 6.75 6.40
N PHE A 80 -3.87 6.87 5.12
CA PHE A 80 -4.46 6.01 4.08
C PHE A 80 -4.13 4.54 4.32
N HIS A 81 -5.01 3.63 3.88
CA HIS A 81 -4.83 2.18 4.03
C HIS A 81 -4.76 1.71 5.49
N SER A 82 -5.51 2.37 6.38
CA SER A 82 -5.56 2.13 7.82
C SER A 82 -7.00 2.06 8.34
N PRO A 83 -7.23 1.61 9.59
CA PRO A 83 -8.54 1.66 10.25
C PRO A 83 -9.16 3.07 10.28
N LEU A 84 -8.35 4.13 10.19
CA LEU A 84 -8.88 5.50 10.13
C LEU A 84 -9.67 5.77 8.84
N MET A 85 -9.64 4.87 7.86
CA MET A 85 -10.48 4.92 6.67
C MET A 85 -11.86 4.28 6.87
N ASP A 86 -12.08 3.50 7.93
CA ASP A 86 -13.33 2.74 8.15
C ASP A 86 -14.60 3.63 8.08
N PRO A 87 -14.62 4.86 8.64
CA PRO A 87 -15.82 5.71 8.62
C PRO A 87 -16.33 6.07 7.22
N ILE A 88 -15.47 6.00 6.18
CA ILE A 88 -15.85 6.37 4.81
C ILE A 88 -16.15 5.17 3.92
N LEU A 89 -15.91 3.93 4.35
CA LEU A 89 -16.02 2.77 3.46
C LEU A 89 -17.45 2.53 2.98
N GLU A 90 -18.42 2.57 3.89
CA GLU A 90 -19.84 2.43 3.53
C GLU A 90 -20.34 3.61 2.68
N PRO A 91 -20.15 4.89 3.07
CA PRO A 91 -20.50 6.03 2.22
C PRO A 91 -19.85 5.98 0.84
N PHE A 92 -18.60 5.55 0.77
CA PHE A 92 -17.89 5.41 -0.51
C PHE A 92 -18.51 4.32 -1.36
N THR A 93 -18.78 3.14 -0.77
CA THR A 93 -19.38 2.00 -1.47
C THR A 93 -20.72 2.41 -2.09
N GLN A 94 -21.62 3.01 -1.29
CA GLN A 94 -22.92 3.51 -1.76
C GLN A 94 -22.79 4.49 -2.94
N ALA A 95 -21.80 5.38 -2.89
CA ALA A 95 -21.56 6.37 -3.95
C ALA A 95 -21.12 5.74 -5.28
N ILE A 96 -20.55 4.53 -5.25
CA ILE A 96 -20.04 3.84 -6.45
C ILE A 96 -20.83 2.58 -6.81
N THR A 97 -21.85 2.20 -6.04
CA THR A 97 -22.67 0.99 -6.26
C THR A 97 -23.35 0.99 -7.63
N ASN A 98 -23.88 2.15 -8.07
CA ASN A 98 -24.66 2.25 -9.30
C ASN A 98 -23.82 2.52 -10.55
N LEU A 99 -22.49 2.44 -10.45
CA LEU A 99 -21.62 2.53 -11.63
C LEU A 99 -21.74 1.24 -12.45
N THR A 100 -21.63 1.37 -13.77
CA THR A 100 -21.47 0.20 -14.63
C THR A 100 -20.02 -0.25 -14.62
N TYR A 101 -19.78 -1.44 -14.09
CA TYR A 101 -18.46 -2.04 -14.08
C TYR A 101 -18.30 -3.00 -15.26
N HIS A 102 -17.12 -2.98 -15.85
CA HIS A 102 -16.72 -3.91 -16.91
C HIS A 102 -15.45 -4.64 -16.49
N GLN A 103 -15.37 -5.92 -16.84
CA GLN A 103 -14.14 -6.66 -16.65
C GLN A 103 -13.02 -6.06 -17.51
N PRO A 104 -11.78 -5.99 -16.99
CA PRO A 104 -10.64 -5.54 -17.77
C PRO A 104 -10.46 -6.41 -19.02
N THR A 105 -10.28 -5.78 -20.19
CA THR A 105 -9.96 -6.48 -21.44
C THR A 105 -8.45 -6.67 -21.63
N LEU A 106 -7.65 -6.00 -20.80
CA LEU A 106 -6.19 -6.16 -20.71
C LEU A 106 -5.85 -6.84 -19.38
N PRO A 107 -4.78 -7.66 -19.34
CA PRO A 107 -4.27 -8.20 -18.09
C PRO A 107 -3.99 -7.06 -17.09
N LEU A 108 -4.51 -7.23 -15.87
CA LEU A 108 -4.40 -6.24 -14.82
C LEU A 108 -3.93 -6.94 -13.54
N LEU A 109 -2.88 -6.41 -12.91
CA LEU A 109 -2.47 -6.85 -11.58
C LEU A 109 -3.19 -6.01 -10.53
N SER A 110 -3.80 -6.68 -9.56
CA SER A 110 -4.50 -6.03 -8.46
C SER A 110 -3.51 -5.60 -7.40
N ASN A 111 -3.49 -4.31 -7.06
CA ASN A 111 -2.69 -3.80 -5.94
C ASN A 111 -3.14 -4.29 -4.57
N LEU A 112 -4.35 -4.87 -4.46
CA LEU A 112 -4.79 -5.52 -3.23
C LEU A 112 -4.11 -6.87 -3.01
N THR A 113 -3.87 -7.63 -4.07
CA THR A 113 -3.38 -9.01 -3.99
C THR A 113 -1.91 -9.14 -4.37
N GLY A 114 -1.41 -8.27 -5.25
CA GLY A 114 -0.11 -8.44 -5.91
C GLY A 114 -0.15 -9.45 -7.07
N GLU A 115 -1.34 -9.91 -7.44
CA GLU A 115 -1.60 -11.01 -8.37
C GLU A 115 -2.57 -10.55 -9.48
N PRO A 116 -2.75 -11.34 -10.56
CA PRO A 116 -3.77 -11.08 -11.58
C PRO A 116 -5.12 -10.80 -10.94
N ALA A 117 -5.75 -9.71 -11.39
CA ALA A 117 -7.05 -9.29 -10.89
C ALA A 117 -8.10 -10.37 -11.22
N ASP A 118 -8.93 -10.68 -10.23
CA ASP A 118 -10.11 -11.51 -10.43
C ASP A 118 -11.35 -10.65 -10.71
N GLU A 119 -12.49 -11.30 -10.86
CA GLU A 119 -13.76 -10.65 -11.21
C GLU A 119 -14.17 -9.56 -10.21
N ARG A 120 -13.67 -9.60 -8.96
CA ARG A 120 -14.02 -8.63 -7.91
C ARG A 120 -13.55 -7.22 -8.25
N ILE A 121 -12.54 -7.04 -9.11
CA ILE A 121 -12.09 -5.69 -9.51
C ILE A 121 -13.21 -4.86 -10.16
N ALA A 122 -14.21 -5.54 -10.72
CA ALA A 122 -15.41 -4.97 -11.29
C ALA A 122 -16.56 -4.86 -10.27
N THR A 123 -16.27 -4.75 -8.97
CA THR A 123 -17.29 -4.55 -7.92
C THR A 123 -16.94 -3.38 -7.00
N PRO A 124 -17.94 -2.69 -6.44
CA PRO A 124 -17.71 -1.58 -5.54
C PRO A 124 -16.98 -1.99 -4.24
N GLU A 125 -17.19 -3.21 -3.76
CA GLU A 125 -16.54 -3.76 -2.55
C GLU A 125 -15.02 -3.83 -2.71
N TYR A 126 -14.52 -4.17 -3.90
CA TYR A 126 -13.08 -4.17 -4.18
C TYR A 126 -12.49 -2.78 -3.98
N TRP A 127 -13.16 -1.73 -4.47
CA TRP A 127 -12.66 -0.37 -4.36
C TRP A 127 -12.72 0.17 -2.93
N ALA A 128 -13.71 -0.24 -2.14
CA ALA A 128 -13.74 0.04 -0.70
C ALA A 128 -12.61 -0.68 0.04
N GLN A 129 -12.35 -1.95 -0.28
CA GLN A 129 -11.20 -2.68 0.28
C GLN A 129 -9.88 -2.03 -0.14
N HIS A 130 -9.76 -1.53 -1.37
CA HIS A 130 -8.57 -0.84 -1.87
C HIS A 130 -8.27 0.46 -1.11
N ILE A 131 -9.28 1.13 -0.55
CA ILE A 131 -9.07 2.28 0.35
C ILE A 131 -8.43 1.85 1.67
N ARG A 132 -8.82 0.67 2.18
CA ARG A 132 -8.57 0.23 3.55
C ARG A 132 -7.34 -0.67 3.71
N GLN A 133 -7.04 -1.46 2.69
CA GLN A 133 -6.02 -2.50 2.74
C GLN A 133 -4.71 -2.07 2.05
N PRO A 134 -3.58 -2.73 2.37
CA PRO A 134 -2.29 -2.35 1.83
C PRO A 134 -2.19 -2.46 0.31
N VAL A 135 -1.42 -1.54 -0.27
CA VAL A 135 -0.97 -1.58 -1.66
C VAL A 135 0.22 -2.55 -1.78
N ARG A 136 0.09 -3.60 -2.59
CA ARG A 136 1.11 -4.62 -2.86
C ARG A 136 1.77 -4.35 -4.21
N PHE A 137 2.51 -3.25 -4.30
CA PHE A 137 3.18 -2.85 -5.54
C PHE A 137 4.39 -3.74 -5.87
N HIS A 138 5.35 -3.91 -4.95
CA HIS A 138 6.50 -4.76 -5.24
C HIS A 138 6.13 -6.23 -5.49
N PRO A 139 5.14 -6.84 -4.79
CA PRO A 139 4.69 -8.18 -5.15
C PRO A 139 4.15 -8.26 -6.59
N ALA A 140 3.38 -7.26 -7.04
CA ALA A 140 2.91 -7.20 -8.43
C ALA A 140 4.06 -7.08 -9.44
N ILE A 141 5.08 -6.27 -9.15
CA ILE A 141 6.29 -6.20 -9.99
C ILE A 141 7.03 -7.54 -10.01
N THR A 142 7.18 -8.19 -8.86
CA THR A 142 7.80 -9.53 -8.77
C THR A 142 7.04 -10.56 -9.59
N HIS A 143 5.70 -10.51 -9.57
CA HIS A 143 4.85 -11.42 -10.35
C HIS A 143 5.10 -11.30 -11.85
N ILE A 144 5.13 -10.07 -12.39
CA ILE A 144 5.20 -9.86 -13.86
C ILE A 144 6.63 -9.82 -14.41
N ALA A 145 7.65 -9.66 -13.55
CA ALA A 145 9.05 -9.56 -13.98
C ALA A 145 9.54 -10.70 -14.90
N PRO A 146 9.11 -11.97 -14.73
CA PRO A 146 9.48 -13.05 -15.66
C PRO A 146 8.89 -12.91 -17.07
N GLU A 147 7.81 -12.14 -17.23
CA GLU A 147 7.06 -12.03 -18.50
C GLU A 147 7.44 -10.79 -19.32
N THR A 148 8.07 -9.78 -18.71
CA THR A 148 8.45 -8.54 -19.39
C THR A 148 9.73 -7.93 -18.81
N GLY A 149 10.53 -7.32 -19.71
CA GLY A 149 11.67 -6.49 -19.34
C GLY A 149 11.41 -4.98 -19.44
N ILE A 150 10.20 -4.58 -19.86
CA ILE A 150 9.86 -3.17 -20.13
C ILE A 150 8.77 -2.71 -19.15
N PHE A 151 9.08 -1.65 -18.42
CA PHE A 151 8.18 -1.00 -17.48
C PHE A 151 8.08 0.49 -17.83
N LEU A 152 6.86 1.00 -17.92
CA LEU A 152 6.57 2.40 -18.21
C LEU A 152 5.71 2.99 -17.10
N GLU A 153 6.21 4.04 -16.43
CA GLU A 153 5.44 4.81 -15.47
C GLU A 153 4.69 5.93 -16.21
N LEU A 154 3.38 5.99 -15.99
CA LEU A 154 2.50 7.03 -16.54
C LEU A 154 2.08 7.96 -15.40
N GLY A 155 2.79 9.06 -15.23
CA GLY A 155 2.55 10.04 -14.17
C GLY A 155 3.39 11.30 -14.35
N PRO A 156 3.10 12.36 -13.56
CA PRO A 156 3.85 13.62 -13.64
C PRO A 156 5.28 13.50 -13.11
N ASP A 157 5.54 12.55 -12.19
CA ASP A 157 6.82 12.37 -11.51
C ASP A 157 7.23 10.87 -11.49
N PRO A 158 8.53 10.54 -11.60
CA PRO A 158 9.00 9.16 -11.69
C PRO A 158 9.24 8.53 -10.30
N VAL A 159 8.18 8.25 -9.55
CA VAL A 159 8.29 7.67 -8.19
C VAL A 159 8.34 6.15 -8.24
N LEU A 160 7.51 5.53 -9.08
CA LEU A 160 7.36 4.08 -9.16
C LEU A 160 8.47 3.43 -9.98
N ALA A 161 9.05 4.13 -10.96
CA ALA A 161 10.15 3.61 -11.76
C ALA A 161 11.35 3.21 -10.89
N THR A 162 11.71 4.04 -9.90
CA THR A 162 12.78 3.71 -8.93
C THR A 162 12.39 2.51 -8.06
N ALA A 163 11.14 2.41 -7.62
CA ALA A 163 10.66 1.27 -6.83
C ALA A 163 10.65 -0.04 -7.62
N THR A 164 10.27 0.01 -8.89
CA THR A 164 10.35 -1.11 -9.84
C THR A 164 11.80 -1.56 -10.02
N GLN A 165 12.73 -0.64 -10.29
CA GLN A 165 14.16 -0.97 -10.44
C GLN A 165 14.72 -1.67 -9.20
N HIS A 166 14.43 -1.15 -8.00
CA HIS A 166 14.84 -1.76 -6.75
C HIS A 166 14.29 -3.20 -6.61
N THR A 167 13.01 -3.40 -6.94
CA THR A 167 12.39 -4.73 -6.91
C THR A 167 13.07 -5.70 -7.88
N LEU A 168 13.32 -5.29 -9.12
CA LEU A 168 13.99 -6.11 -10.12
C LEU A 168 15.42 -6.47 -9.71
N SER A 169 16.20 -5.52 -9.20
CA SER A 169 17.54 -5.78 -8.69
C SER A 169 17.52 -6.81 -7.55
N HIS A 170 16.56 -6.71 -6.63
CA HIS A 170 16.42 -7.65 -5.53
C HIS A 170 16.12 -9.08 -6.00
N ILE A 171 15.24 -9.24 -7.00
CA ILE A 171 14.92 -10.55 -7.59
C ILE A 171 16.18 -11.18 -8.18
N THR A 172 16.93 -10.42 -9.00
CA THR A 172 18.15 -10.92 -9.64
C THR A 172 19.22 -11.35 -8.64
N THR A 173 19.39 -10.62 -7.55
CA THR A 173 20.35 -10.97 -6.48
C THR A 173 19.90 -12.16 -5.61
N GLY A 174 18.60 -12.42 -5.52
CA GLY A 174 18.05 -13.54 -4.75
C GLY A 174 18.19 -14.89 -5.46
N THR A 175 18.20 -14.89 -6.79
CA THR A 175 18.38 -16.09 -7.64
C THR A 175 19.83 -16.57 -7.76
N ASP A 176 20.81 -15.78 -7.31
CA ASP A 176 22.25 -16.06 -7.45
C ASP A 176 22.95 -16.50 -6.14
N ARG A 177 22.19 -16.90 -5.11
CA ARG A 177 22.78 -17.48 -3.90
C ARG A 177 22.77 -19.01 -3.97
N PRO A 178 23.93 -19.69 -4.15
CA PRO A 178 24.02 -21.15 -4.04
C PRO A 178 23.73 -21.64 -2.62
#